data_AF-A0A2M7X581-F1
#
_entry.id   AF-A0A2M7X581-F1
#
_cell.length_a   1.000
_cell.length_b   1.000
_cell.length_c   1.000
_cell.angle_alpha   90.00
_cell.angle_beta   90.00
_cell.angle_gamma   90.00
#
_symmetry.space_group_name_H-M   'P 1'
#
loop_
_entity.id
_entity.type
_entity.pdbx_description
1 polymer ?
#
loop_
_entity_poly.entity_id
_entity_poly.type
_entity_poly.pdbx_seq_one_letter_code
_entity_poly.pdbx_strand_id
1 'polypeptide(L)' 'MEAVNFTESQLTQKATQIRIDTIKSLVSAGSGHSAGSLGMIDVMTALYFGDVLTYDVSKPLWS' A
#
# COMPACT_ATOMS: atom_id res chain seq x y z
N MET A 1 -16.09 -6.29 -8.35
CA MET A 1 -14.71 -6.66 -8.73
C MET A 1 -14.49 -8.04 -8.17
N GLU A 2 -13.99 -8.99 -8.97
CA GLU A 2 -13.54 -10.27 -8.42
C GLU A 2 -12.48 -10.00 -7.35
N ALA A 3 -12.56 -10.70 -6.22
CA ALA A 3 -11.56 -10.60 -5.16
C ALA A 3 -10.19 -10.89 -5.77
N VAL A 4 -9.33 -9.87 -5.83
CA VAL A 4 -7.99 -10.04 -6.38
C VAL A 4 -7.18 -10.71 -5.29
N ASN A 5 -7.06 -12.03 -5.34
CA ASN A 5 -6.32 -12.80 -4.36
C ASN A 5 -4.83 -12.80 -4.75
N PHE A 6 -4.06 -11.82 -4.24
CA PHE A 6 -2.63 -11.75 -4.51
C PHE A 6 -1.89 -12.88 -3.79
N THR A 7 -0.94 -13.52 -4.49
CA THR A 7 0.03 -14.42 -3.84
C THR A 7 1.00 -13.63 -2.95
N GLU A 8 1.64 -14.31 -2.00
CA GLU A 8 2.67 -13.71 -1.14
C GLU A 8 3.78 -13.00 -1.93
N SER A 9 4.22 -13.60 -3.04
CA SER A 9 5.22 -12.99 -3.92
C SER A 9 4.72 -11.69 -4.57
N GLN A 10 3.47 -11.68 -5.03
CA GLN A 10 2.87 -10.47 -5.61
C GLN A 10 2.65 -9.37 -4.56
N LEU A 11 2.27 -9.74 -3.32
CA LEU A 11 2.21 -8.79 -2.20
C LEU A 11 3.59 -8.20 -1.91
N THR A 12 4.65 -9.03 -1.90
CA THR A 12 6.04 -8.57 -1.70
C THR A 12 6.48 -7.60 -2.79
N GLN A 13 6.15 -7.88 -4.05
CA GLN A 13 6.42 -6.99 -5.17
C GLN A 13 5.66 -5.67 -5.03
N LYS A 14 4.39 -5.72 -4.64
CA LYS A 14 3.55 -4.54 -4.41
C LYS A 14 4.11 -3.66 -3.29
N ALA A 15 4.50 -4.27 -2.17
CA ALA A 15 5.12 -3.59 -1.04
C ALA A 15 6.45 -2.92 -1.45
N THR A 16 7.27 -3.61 -2.24
CA THR A 16 8.51 -3.05 -2.81
C THR A 16 8.23 -1.83 -3.68
N GLN A 17 7.23 -1.91 -4.56
CA GLN A 17 6.85 -0.80 -5.42
C GLN A 17 6.38 0.41 -4.61
N ILE A 18 5.53 0.20 -3.59
CA ILE A 18 5.05 1.28 -2.70
C ILE A 18 6.22 1.95 -1.96
N ARG A 19 7.25 1.18 -1.53
CA ARG A 19 8.46 1.75 -0.91
C ARG A 19 9.21 2.66 -1.88
N ILE A 20 9.42 2.20 -3.11
CA ILE A 20 10.10 2.97 -4.16
C ILE A 20 9.35 4.28 -4.42
N ASP A 21 8.03 4.21 -4.58
CA ASP A 21 7.21 5.39 -4.89
C ASP A 21 7.15 6.37 -3.72
N THR A 22 7.13 5.86 -2.48
CA THR A 22 7.25 6.68 -1.26
C THR A 22 8.57 7.44 -1.22
N ILE A 23 9.70 6.75 -1.47
CA ILE A 23 11.03 7.39 -1.49
C ILE A 23 11.13 8.42 -2.61
N LYS A 24 10.66 8.09 -3.83
CA LYS A 24 10.63 9.04 -4.95
C LYS A 24 9.82 10.30 -4.61
N SER A 25 8.67 10.13 -3.95
CA SER A 25 7.82 11.25 -3.54
C SER A 25 8.53 12.14 -2.51
N LEU A 26 9.20 11.55 -1.52
CA LEU A 26 9.96 12.28 -0.50
C LEU A 26 11.16 13.03 -1.11
N VAL A 27 11.89 12.38 -2.02
CA VAL A 27 13.01 13.01 -2.76
C VAL A 27 12.49 14.19 -3.58
N SER A 28 11.39 14.02 -4.30
CA SER A 28 10.77 15.10 -5.08
C SER A 28 10.28 16.26 -4.21
N ALA A 29 9.83 15.98 -2.98
CA ALA A 29 9.38 17.00 -2.03
C ALA A 29 10.55 17.66 -1.25
N GLY A 30 11.75 17.08 -1.29
CA GLY A 30 12.90 17.53 -0.51
C GLY A 30 12.75 17.40 1.01
N SER A 31 11.65 16.84 1.51
CA SER A 31 11.31 16.75 2.94
C SER A 31 10.21 15.71 3.21
N GLY A 32 10.07 15.27 4.47
CA GLY A 32 8.99 14.40 4.94
C GLY A 32 9.42 13.38 6.00
N HIS A 33 8.48 12.51 6.43
CA HIS A 33 8.69 11.50 7.47
C HIS A 33 8.67 10.09 6.87
N SER A 34 9.84 9.50 6.65
CA SER A 34 9.98 8.21 5.98
C SER A 34 9.83 6.99 6.90
N ALA A 35 10.32 7.09 8.14
CA ALA A 35 10.52 5.92 9.00
C ALA A 35 9.21 5.16 9.29
N GLY A 36 8.15 5.88 9.71
CA GLY A 36 6.86 5.28 10.03
C GLY A 36 6.18 4.68 8.79
N SER A 37 6.14 5.43 7.68
CA SER A 37 5.53 4.95 6.44
C SER A 37 6.25 3.73 5.89
N LEU A 38 7.59 3.74 5.82
CA LEU A 38 8.35 2.62 5.25
C LEU A 38 8.26 1.35 6.11
N GLY A 39 8.21 1.50 7.43
CA GLY A 39 8.06 0.38 8.37
C GLY A 39 6.69 -0.29 8.31
N MET A 40 5.64 0.44 7.93
CA MET A 40 4.25 -0.08 7.91
C MET A 40 3.80 -0.62 6.54
N ILE A 41 4.62 -0.50 5.49
CA ILE A 41 4.19 -0.84 4.12
C ILE A 41 3.73 -2.30 3.97
N ASP A 42 4.37 -3.28 4.62
CA ASP A 42 3.94 -4.68 4.48
C ASP A 42 2.56 -4.90 5.10
N VAL A 43 2.31 -4.32 6.28
CA VAL A 43 0.99 -4.37 6.94
C VAL A 43 -0.07 -3.71 6.07
N MET A 44 0.19 -2.49 5.57
CA MET A 44 -0.77 -1.80 4.69
C MET A 44 -1.00 -2.56 3.38
N THR A 45 0.04 -3.19 2.82
CA THR A 45 -0.07 -3.97 1.60
C THR A 45 -0.94 -5.21 1.83
N ALA A 46 -0.74 -5.92 2.94
CA ALA A 46 -1.58 -7.08 3.30
C ALA A 46 -3.04 -6.66 3.54
N LEU A 47 -3.27 -5.54 4.24
CA LEU A 47 -4.62 -5.05 4.53
C LEU A 47 -5.40 -4.70 3.26
N TYR A 48 -4.80 -3.97 2.33
CA TYR A 48 -5.47 -3.51 1.10
C TYR A 48 -5.45 -4.52 -0.04
N PHE A 49 -4.40 -5.33 -0.19
CA PHE A 49 -4.23 -6.20 -1.36
C PHE A 49 -4.24 -7.69 -1.03
N GLY A 50 -4.25 -8.07 0.26
CA GLY A 50 -4.34 -9.45 0.73
C GLY A 50 -5.76 -9.89 1.07
N ASP A 51 -6.78 -9.18 0.57
CA ASP A 51 -8.21 -9.50 0.77
C ASP A 51 -8.65 -9.47 2.26
N VAL A 52 -8.00 -8.64 3.08
CA VAL A 52 -8.32 -8.50 4.52
C VAL A 52 -9.32 -7.38 4.77
N LEU A 53 -9.13 -6.22 4.15
CA LEU A 53 -10.07 -5.10 4.26
C LEU A 53 -11.19 -5.25 3.21
N THR A 54 -12.43 -5.08 3.65
CA THR A 54 -13.52 -4.76 2.73
C THR A 54 -13.49 -3.26 2.46
N TYR A 55 -13.27 -2.85 1.21
CA TYR A 55 -13.24 -1.45 0.81
C TYR A 55 -13.80 -1.24 -0.61
N ASP A 56 -14.40 -0.07 -0.86
CA ASP A 56 -14.82 0.38 -2.18
C ASP A 56 -14.14 1.72 -2.49
N VAL A 57 -13.16 1.68 -3.39
CA VAL A 57 -12.42 2.89 -3.81
C VAL A 57 -13.30 3.94 -4.48
N SER A 58 -14.46 3.54 -5.01
CA SER A 58 -15.45 4.46 -5.60
C SER A 58 -16.37 5.09 -4.57
N LYS A 59 -16.42 4.53 -3.35
CA LYS A 59 -17.28 4.99 -2.24
C LYS A 59 -16.47 5.13 -0.93
N PRO A 60 -15.49 6.05 -0.87
CA PRO A 60 -14.62 6.20 0.30
C PRO A 60 -15.34 6.67 1.58
N LEU A 61 -16.58 7.19 1.48
CA LEU A 61 -17.37 7.73 2.58
C LEU A 61 -18.65 6.90 2.86
N TRP A 62 -18.65 5.61 2.55
CA TRP A 62 -19.79 4.74 2.85
C TRP A 62 -20.08 4.66 4.36
N SER A 63 -21.33 4.40 4.74
CA SER A 63 -21.79 4.30 6.13
C SER A 63 -21.95 2.85 6.57
#